data_AF-A0A843RU56-F1
#
_entry.id   AF-A0A843RU56-F1
#
_cell.length_a   1.000
_cell.length_b   1.000
_cell.length_c   1.000
_cell.angle_alpha   90.00
_cell.angle_beta   90.00
_cell.angle_gamma   90.00
#
_symmetry.space_group_name_H-M   'P 1'
#
loop_
_entity.id
_entity.type
_entity.pdbx_description
1 polymer ?
#
loop_
_entity_poly.entity_id
_entity_poly.type
_entity_poly.pdbx_seq_one_letter_code
_entity_poly.pdbx_strand_id
1 'polypeptide(L)' 'MKDKLPLTVELEQSKIDFLEEMAQTYNLPDTGKAIRCLIDYARENADLRQTIFDEIRCVDCDA' A
#
# COMPACT_ATOMS: atom_id res chain seq x y z
N MET A 1 2.01 -22.88 -8.65
CA MET A 1 1.33 -21.83 -7.85
C MET A 1 2.41 -21.07 -7.12
N LYS A 2 2.37 -19.73 -7.07
CA LYS A 2 3.25 -18.96 -6.18
C LYS A 2 2.68 -19.07 -4.77
N ASP A 3 3.51 -19.42 -3.80
CA ASP A 3 3.10 -19.47 -2.39
C ASP A 3 2.69 -18.07 -1.93
N LYS A 4 1.52 -17.98 -1.28
CA LYS A 4 1.04 -16.75 -0.64
C LYS A 4 1.07 -16.99 0.86
N LEU A 5 1.87 -16.18 1.56
CA LEU A 5 1.92 -16.20 3.02
C LEU A 5 1.09 -15.03 3.56
N PRO A 6 0.27 -15.23 4.61
CA PRO A 6 -0.44 -14.13 5.25
C PRO A 6 0.54 -13.22 5.99
N LEU A 7 0.31 -11.91 5.93
CA LEU A 7 1.00 -10.90 6.72
C LEU A 7 -0.07 -10.03 7.39
N THR A 8 -0.03 -9.96 8.72
CA THR A 8 -0.89 -9.06 9.50
C THR A 8 -0.12 -7.79 9.80
N VAL A 9 -0.70 -6.64 9.47
CA VAL A 9 -0.16 -5.30 9.78
C VAL A 9 -1.25 -4.46 10.43
N GLU A 10 -0.86 -3.62 11.38
CA GLU A 10 -1.74 -2.62 11.96
C GLU A 10 -1.56 -1.30 11.20
N LEU A 11 -2.67 -0.68 10.80
CA LEU A 11 -2.70 0.57 10.06
C LEU A 11 -3.74 1.48 10.69
N GLU A 12 -3.47 2.79 10.66
CA GLU A 12 -4.45 3.81 10.99
C GLU A 12 -5.66 3.73 10.05
N GLN A 13 -6.84 4.13 10.55
CA GLN A 13 -8.09 4.06 9.79
C GLN A 13 -8.00 4.80 8.45
N SER A 14 -7.35 5.97 8.40
CA SER A 14 -7.15 6.75 7.18
C SER A 14 -6.43 5.98 6.07
N LYS A 15 -5.48 5.13 6.44
CA LYS A 15 -4.73 4.27 5.50
C LYS A 15 -5.59 3.12 5.01
N ILE A 16 -6.47 2.58 5.85
CA ILE A 16 -7.43 1.55 5.47
C ILE A 16 -8.46 2.15 4.49
N ASP A 17 -9.01 3.32 4.80
CA ASP A 17 -9.97 4.03 3.96
C ASP A 17 -9.39 4.31 2.57
N PHE A 18 -8.13 4.76 2.51
CA PHE A 18 -7.41 4.93 1.24
C PHE A 18 -7.33 3.63 0.43
N LEU A 19 -7.00 2.50 1.06
CA LEU A 19 -6.92 1.21 0.38
C LEU A 19 -8.29 0.73 -0.10
N GLU A 20 -9.36 0.99 0.66
CA GLU A 20 -10.74 0.69 0.27
C GLU A 20 -11.17 1.54 -0.92
N GLU A 21 -10.87 2.84 -0.90
CA GLU A 21 -11.12 3.75 -2.01
C GLU A 21 -10.41 3.26 -3.28
N MET A 22 -9.11 2.95 -3.21
CA MET A 22 -8.36 2.44 -4.36
C MET A 22 -8.91 1.09 -4.85
N ALA A 23 -9.34 0.21 -3.94
CA ALA A 23 -9.98 -1.03 -4.33
C ALA A 23 -11.29 -0.78 -5.09
N GLN A 24 -12.12 0.17 -4.66
CA GLN A 24 -13.35 0.53 -5.34
C GLN A 24 -13.09 1.22 -6.69
N THR A 25 -12.23 2.24 -6.72
CA THR A 25 -11.90 3.02 -7.92
C THR A 25 -11.36 2.14 -9.05
N TYR A 26 -10.53 1.17 -8.73
CA TYR A 26 -9.91 0.27 -9.71
C TYR A 26 -10.60 -1.10 -9.80
N ASN A 27 -11.76 -1.27 -9.16
CA ASN A 27 -12.55 -2.51 -9.13
C ASN A 27 -11.72 -3.74 -8.74
N LEU A 28 -10.92 -3.61 -7.68
CA LEU A 28 -10.11 -4.66 -7.10
C LEU A 28 -10.95 -5.49 -6.11
N PRO A 29 -10.68 -6.80 -5.97
CA PRO A 29 -11.47 -7.69 -5.13
C PRO A 29 -11.39 -7.39 -3.63
N ASP A 30 -10.26 -6.83 -3.16
CA ASP A 30 -10.01 -6.55 -1.75
C ASP A 30 -8.88 -5.50 -1.59
N THR A 31 -8.81 -4.90 -0.40
CA THR A 31 -7.72 -4.01 0.00
C THR A 31 -6.35 -4.69 -0.09
N GLY A 32 -6.30 -6.01 0.14
CA GLY A 32 -5.09 -6.81 -0.07
C GLY A 32 -4.58 -6.76 -1.52
N LYS A 33 -5.45 -6.61 -2.52
CA LYS A 33 -5.07 -6.45 -3.93
C LYS A 33 -4.52 -5.05 -4.17
N ALA A 34 -5.12 -4.03 -3.55
CA ALA A 34 -4.58 -2.67 -3.58
C ALA A 34 -3.15 -2.64 -3.00
N ILE A 35 -2.92 -3.24 -1.83
CA ILE A 35 -1.58 -3.37 -1.22
C ILE A 35 -0.62 -4.11 -2.15
N ARG A 36 -1.04 -5.25 -2.74
CA ARG A 36 -0.20 -6.00 -3.69
C ARG A 36 0.20 -5.15 -4.89
N CYS A 37 -0.72 -4.36 -5.46
CA CYS A 37 -0.41 -3.45 -6.56
C CYS A 37 0.63 -2.39 -6.16
N LEU A 38 0.52 -1.80 -4.96
CA LEU A 38 1.51 -0.85 -4.44
C LEU A 38 2.88 -1.50 -4.27
N ILE A 39 2.94 -2.70 -3.68
CA ILE A 39 4.18 -3.45 -3.49
C ILE A 39 4.80 -3.84 -4.83
N ASP A 40 4.01 -4.34 -5.78
CA ASP A 40 4.50 -4.72 -7.10
C ASP A 40 5.08 -3.50 -7.82
N TYR A 41 4.41 -2.35 -7.78
CA TYR A 41 4.91 -1.09 -8.33
C TYR A 41 6.24 -0.65 -7.68
N ALA A 42 6.34 -0.70 -6.35
CA ALA A 42 7.57 -0.37 -5.63
C ALA A 42 8.73 -1.34 -5.94
N ARG A 43 8.42 -2.61 -6.27
CA ARG A 43 9.43 -3.60 -6.66
C ARG A 43 9.93 -3.42 -8.08
N GLU A 44 9.04 -3.04 -9.00
CA GLU A 44 9.36 -2.79 -10.41
C GLU A 44 10.15 -1.49 -10.60
N ASN A 45 9.92 -0.48 -9.76
CA ASN A 45 10.57 0.84 -9.85
C ASN A 45 11.62 1.01 -8.73
N ALA A 46 12.76 0.35 -8.89
CA ALA A 46 13.82 0.32 -7.86
C ALA A 46 14.44 1.69 -7.57
N ASP A 47 14.38 2.63 -8.50
CA ASP A 47 14.79 4.01 -8.38
C ASP A 47 13.95 4.81 -7.36
N LEU A 48 12.68 4.42 -7.16
CA LEU A 48 11.79 5.09 -6.20
C LEU A 48 12.02 4.64 -4.75
N ARG A 49 12.89 3.66 -4.48
CA ARG A 49 13.09 3.11 -3.13
C ARG A 49 13.49 4.17 -2.11
N GLN A 50 14.40 5.07 -2.47
CA GLN A 50 14.82 6.15 -1.57
C GLN A 50 13.62 7.05 -1.24
N THR A 51 12.82 7.44 -2.23
CA THR A 51 11.61 8.25 -2.01
C THR A 51 10.57 7.54 -1.15
N ILE A 52 10.42 6.22 -1.30
CA ILE A 52 9.43 5.42 -0.56
C ILE A 52 9.84 5.20 0.90
N PHE A 53 11.14 5.02 1.19
CA PHE A 53 11.62 4.58 2.51
C PHE A 53 12.46 5.61 3.28
N ASP A 54 13.17 6.52 2.61
CA ASP A 54 14.04 7.50 3.28
C ASP A 54 13.29 8.77 3.70
N GLU A 55 12.20 9.11 3.02
CA GLU A 55 11.36 10.24 3.40
C GLU A 55 10.23 9.78 4.33
N ILE A 56 10.28 10.19 5.60
CA ILE A 56 9.16 9.99 6.53
C ILE A 56 8.05 10.97 6.14
N ARG A 57 7.11 10.51 5.32
CA ARG A 57 5.88 11.23 4.96
C ARG A 57 4.80 10.91 5.99
N CYS A 58 4.67 11.72 7.02
CA CYS A 58 3.50 11.67 7.89
C CYS A 58 2.43 12.60 7.35
N VAL A 59 1.48 12.07 6.59
CA VAL A 59 0.35 12.85 6.04
C VAL A 59 -0.60 13.32 7.16
N ASP A 60 -0.57 12.65 8.31
CA ASP A 60 -1.40 12.94 9.48
C ASP A 60 -0.69 13.81 10.56
N CYS A 61 0.61 14.09 10.45
CA CYS A 61 1.35 14.82 11.50
C CYS A 61 1.30 16.35 11.35
N ASP A 62 0.67 16.86 10.29
CA ASP A 62 0.42 18.29 10.08
C ASP A 62 -1.01 18.70 10.50
N ALA A 63 -1.74 17.85 11.24
CA ALA A 63 -3.07 18.11 11.79
C ALA A 63 -3.07 18.29 13.32
#